data_AF-A0A971XLU7-F1
#
_entry.id   AF-A0A971XLU7-F1
#
_cell.length_a   1.000
_cell.length_b   1.000
_cell.length_c   1.000
_cell.angle_alpha   90.00
_cell.angle_beta   90.00
_cell.angle_gamma   90.00
#
_symmetry.space_group_name_H-M   'P 1'
#
loop_
_entity.id
_entity.type
_entity.pdbx_description
1 polymer ?
#
loop_
_entity_poly.entity_id
_entity_poly.type
_entity_poly.pdbx_seq_one_letter_code
_entity_poly.pdbx_strand_id
1 'polypeptide(L)'
;MKFNITIKGVATIEEIENYWKDQDYINLLEQFDFPDVEGVKRENLKDMLNMAITDFEPNEAAAILLTFKLSERLNEGQIDQISNDMLLDKVSEEYPEIDLHYDLFNINQLLYKAYNGKFPNAKATKVEFTMIPEDDAVNEITKEMVLKAFSNAISGSNVMKRLFEEKMTTDLAFDEAEAVIWELNKTDETNFTLITSEYWLNKEELVLSEFEGTCLLSEEENQ
;
A
#
# COMPACT_ATOMS: atom_id res chain seq x y z
N MET A 1 -21.94 -1.46 14.80
CA MET A 1 -22.51 -1.16 13.47
C MET A 1 -22.51 -2.40 12.59
N LYS A 2 -23.44 -2.50 11.65
CA LYS A 2 -23.53 -3.59 10.67
C LYS A 2 -23.53 -3.04 9.26
N PHE A 3 -22.94 -3.79 8.34
CA PHE A 3 -22.81 -3.40 6.93
C PHE A 3 -23.16 -4.57 6.01
N ASN A 4 -23.89 -4.27 4.94
CA ASN A 4 -24.04 -5.17 3.81
C ASN A 4 -22.91 -4.89 2.80
N ILE A 5 -22.08 -5.90 2.55
CA ILE A 5 -20.89 -5.77 1.70
C ILE A 5 -20.98 -6.71 0.51
N THR A 6 -20.62 -6.19 -0.66
CA THR A 6 -20.49 -6.98 -1.89
C THR A 6 -19.18 -6.66 -2.59
N ILE A 7 -18.32 -7.66 -2.76
CA ILE A 7 -17.10 -7.57 -3.55
C ILE A 7 -17.46 -7.58 -5.03
N LYS A 8 -17.10 -6.51 -5.74
CA LYS A 8 -17.35 -6.33 -7.18
C LYS A 8 -16.19 -6.82 -8.03
N GLY A 9 -14.96 -6.64 -7.54
CA GLY A 9 -13.75 -7.00 -8.27
C GLY A 9 -12.54 -7.09 -7.36
N VAL A 10 -11.64 -8.02 -7.69
CA VAL A 10 -10.34 -8.16 -7.03
C VAL A 10 -9.28 -8.31 -8.11
N ALA A 11 -8.28 -7.44 -8.08
CA ALA A 11 -7.18 -7.43 -9.03
C ALA A 11 -5.85 -7.31 -8.30
N THR A 12 -4.86 -8.08 -8.76
CA THR A 12 -3.47 -7.89 -8.37
C THR A 12 -2.86 -6.80 -9.25
N ILE A 13 -2.18 -5.83 -8.65
CA ILE A 13 -1.57 -4.69 -9.33
C ILE A 13 -0.09 -4.56 -8.94
N GLU A 14 0.70 -4.04 -9.88
CA GLU A 14 2.15 -3.80 -9.73
C GLU A 14 2.47 -2.29 -9.76
N GLU A 15 1.45 -1.44 -9.78
CA GLU A 15 1.61 0.01 -9.77
C GLU A 15 0.40 0.67 -9.12
N ILE A 16 0.66 1.67 -8.29
CA ILE A 16 -0.36 2.49 -7.66
C ILE A 16 -0.33 3.85 -8.32
N GLU A 17 -1.46 4.23 -8.92
CA GLU A 17 -1.54 5.46 -9.69
C GLU A 17 -1.33 6.67 -8.80
N ASN A 18 -0.61 7.67 -9.31
CA ASN A 18 -0.36 8.94 -8.64
C ASN A 18 0.48 8.86 -7.34
N TYR A 19 1.09 7.73 -6.97
CA TYR A 19 2.07 7.72 -5.87
C TYR A 19 3.26 8.63 -6.20
N TRP A 20 3.92 8.34 -7.33
CA TRP A 20 4.97 9.19 -7.88
C TRP A 20 4.34 10.35 -8.66
N LYS A 21 4.65 11.59 -8.26
CA LYS A 21 4.25 12.79 -9.00
C LYS A 21 5.31 13.16 -10.03
N ASP A 22 4.92 13.92 -11.05
CA ASP A 22 5.87 14.48 -12.03
C ASP A 22 7.08 15.16 -11.37
N GLN A 23 6.84 15.94 -10.31
CA GLN A 23 7.91 16.63 -9.59
C GLN A 23 8.85 15.65 -8.88
N ASP A 24 8.35 14.52 -8.40
CA ASP A 24 9.21 13.47 -7.85
C ASP A 24 10.15 12.94 -8.94
N TYR A 25 9.62 12.67 -10.14
CA TYR A 25 10.45 12.21 -11.26
C TYR A 25 11.51 13.21 -11.67
N ILE A 26 11.16 14.50 -11.74
CA ILE A 26 12.10 15.59 -12.03
C ILE A 26 13.21 15.64 -10.97
N ASN A 27 12.84 15.67 -9.70
CA ASN A 27 13.83 15.74 -8.62
C ASN A 27 14.71 14.49 -8.58
N LEU A 28 14.15 13.30 -8.82
CA LEU A 28 14.91 12.06 -8.87
C LEU A 28 15.88 12.04 -10.05
N LEU A 29 15.47 12.50 -11.23
CA LEU A 29 16.37 12.63 -12.38
C LEU A 29 17.60 13.50 -12.02
N GLU A 30 17.41 14.59 -11.28
CA GLU A 30 18.53 15.40 -10.78
C GLU A 30 19.41 14.64 -9.78
N GLN A 31 18.82 13.85 -8.87
CA GLN A 31 19.58 13.02 -7.90
C GLN A 31 20.36 11.87 -8.57
N PHE A 32 19.88 11.40 -9.73
CA PHE A 32 20.57 10.43 -10.57
C PHE A 32 21.51 11.08 -11.61
N ASP A 33 21.89 12.35 -11.40
CA ASP A 33 22.80 13.11 -12.26
C ASP A 33 22.38 13.17 -13.75
N PHE A 34 21.08 13.07 -14.03
CA PHE A 34 20.56 13.12 -15.40
C PHE A 34 20.67 14.55 -15.97
N PRO A 35 21.29 14.74 -17.16
CA PRO A 35 21.45 16.06 -17.75
C PRO A 35 20.14 16.59 -18.36
N ASP A 36 19.96 17.91 -18.34
CA ASP A 36 18.87 18.61 -19.05
C ASP A 36 17.45 18.15 -18.67
N VAL A 37 17.19 18.01 -17.37
CA VAL A 37 15.88 17.59 -16.84
C VAL A 37 14.75 18.54 -17.29
N GLU A 38 15.02 19.84 -17.40
CA GLU A 38 14.04 20.85 -17.86
C GLU A 38 13.53 20.60 -19.30
N GLY A 39 14.33 19.92 -20.14
CA GLY A 39 13.97 19.56 -21.50
C GLY A 39 13.09 18.30 -21.61
N VAL A 40 12.94 17.54 -20.52
CA VAL A 40 12.21 16.27 -20.53
C VAL A 40 10.71 16.51 -20.52
N LYS A 41 10.02 15.96 -21.52
CA LYS A 41 8.56 16.01 -21.58
C LYS A 41 7.93 15.14 -20.51
N ARG A 42 6.80 15.59 -19.97
CA ARG A 42 6.03 14.89 -18.91
C ARG A 42 5.81 13.41 -19.22
N GLU A 43 5.40 13.08 -20.44
CA GLU A 43 5.13 11.70 -20.87
C GLU A 43 6.37 10.80 -20.86
N ASN A 44 7.58 11.36 -20.87
CA ASN A 44 8.83 10.63 -20.92
C ASN A 44 9.55 10.56 -19.56
N LEU A 45 9.07 11.28 -18.53
CA LEU A 45 9.78 11.41 -17.25
C LEU A 45 10.10 10.05 -16.62
N LYS A 46 9.12 9.14 -16.58
CA LYS A 46 9.28 7.80 -16.01
C LYS A 46 10.28 6.96 -16.80
N ASP A 47 10.22 7.02 -18.12
CA ASP A 47 11.15 6.27 -18.99
C ASP A 47 12.58 6.78 -18.85
N MET A 48 12.77 8.10 -18.80
CA MET A 48 14.09 8.71 -18.55
C MET A 48 14.61 8.34 -17.17
N LEU A 49 13.76 8.35 -16.14
CA LEU A 49 14.19 7.98 -14.79
C LEU A 49 14.61 6.51 -14.72
N ASN A 50 13.86 5.60 -15.36
CA ASN A 50 14.25 4.19 -15.43
C ASN A 50 15.63 4.02 -16.08
N MET A 51 15.95 4.79 -17.12
CA MET A 51 17.28 4.78 -17.73
C MET A 51 18.35 5.29 -16.76
N ALA A 52 18.12 6.43 -16.10
CA ALA A 52 19.08 7.02 -15.17
C ALA A 52 19.36 6.09 -13.98
N ILE A 53 18.33 5.43 -13.44
CA ILE A 53 18.47 4.43 -12.37
C ILE A 53 19.45 3.31 -12.78
N THR A 54 19.35 2.81 -14.01
CA THR A 54 20.17 1.66 -14.45
C THR A 54 21.65 1.96 -14.65
N ASP A 55 22.07 3.22 -14.61
CA ASP A 55 23.47 3.62 -14.64
C ASP A 55 24.19 3.40 -13.30
N PHE A 56 23.45 3.10 -12.22
CA PHE A 56 23.94 2.85 -10.87
C PHE A 56 23.85 1.37 -10.49
N GLU A 57 24.64 0.93 -9.52
CA GLU A 57 24.43 -0.40 -8.94
C GLU A 57 23.07 -0.45 -8.21
N PRO A 58 22.37 -1.59 -8.20
CA PRO A 58 21.00 -1.67 -7.69
C PRO A 58 20.81 -1.18 -6.26
N ASN A 59 21.73 -1.55 -5.36
CA ASN A 59 21.69 -1.12 -3.97
C ASN A 59 21.94 0.40 -3.86
N GLU A 60 22.82 0.97 -4.70
CA GLU A 60 23.04 2.42 -4.76
C GLU A 60 21.79 3.16 -5.23
N ALA A 61 21.14 2.67 -6.30
CA ALA A 61 19.90 3.24 -6.78
C ALA A 61 18.75 3.12 -5.75
N ALA A 62 18.68 1.98 -5.06
CA ALA A 62 17.73 1.79 -3.98
C ALA A 62 17.97 2.78 -2.83
N ALA A 63 19.24 2.99 -2.43
CA ALA A 63 19.60 3.97 -1.40
C ALA A 63 19.16 5.39 -1.80
N ILE A 64 19.40 5.80 -3.06
CA ILE A 64 18.96 7.12 -3.56
C ILE A 64 17.45 7.30 -3.44
N LEU A 65 16.65 6.33 -3.89
CA LEU A 65 15.19 6.40 -3.81
C LEU A 65 14.67 6.39 -2.36
N LEU A 66 15.27 5.56 -1.50
CA LEU A 66 14.95 5.50 -0.07
C LEU A 66 15.29 6.82 0.62
N THR A 67 16.45 7.42 0.35
CA THR A 67 16.80 8.73 0.88
C THR A 67 15.81 9.80 0.41
N PHE A 68 15.42 9.78 -0.87
CA PHE A 68 14.48 10.75 -1.42
C PHE A 68 13.10 10.72 -0.73
N LYS A 69 12.56 9.53 -0.43
CA LYS A 69 11.22 9.40 0.18
C LYS A 69 11.22 9.30 1.70
N LEU A 70 12.24 8.69 2.30
CA LEU A 70 12.19 8.22 3.70
C LEU A 70 13.28 8.82 4.60
N SER A 71 14.09 9.78 4.14
CA SER A 71 15.15 10.40 4.96
C SER A 71 14.65 11.15 6.20
N GLU A 72 13.38 11.55 6.25
CA GLU A 72 12.78 12.13 7.46
C GLU A 72 12.46 11.08 8.54
N ARG A 73 12.39 9.80 8.15
CA ARG A 73 12.00 8.68 9.02
C ARG A 73 13.13 7.70 9.29
N LEU A 74 14.03 7.53 8.33
CA LEU A 74 15.13 6.57 8.36
C LEU A 74 16.46 7.31 8.33
N ASN A 75 17.39 6.85 9.17
CA ASN A 75 18.77 7.34 9.13
C ASN A 75 19.59 6.63 8.02
N GLU A 76 20.78 7.17 7.71
CA GLU A 76 21.66 6.65 6.66
C GLU A 76 21.98 5.15 6.82
N GLY A 77 22.22 4.69 8.05
CA GLY A 77 22.52 3.27 8.31
C GLY A 77 21.31 2.36 8.07
N GLN A 78 20.10 2.81 8.38
CA GLN A 78 18.87 2.07 8.05
C GLN A 78 18.65 2.03 6.54
N ILE A 79 18.87 3.15 5.84
CA ILE A 79 18.73 3.23 4.39
C ILE A 79 19.73 2.30 3.70
N ASP A 80 21.00 2.32 4.11
CA ASP A 80 22.03 1.43 3.56
C ASP A 80 21.64 -0.05 3.76
N GLN A 81 21.22 -0.42 4.97
CA GLN A 81 20.77 -1.78 5.26
C GLN A 81 19.57 -2.19 4.39
N ILE A 82 18.51 -1.38 4.34
CA ILE A 82 17.30 -1.66 3.56
C ILE A 82 17.63 -1.76 2.08
N SER A 83 18.49 -0.89 1.55
CA SER A 83 18.87 -0.89 0.14
C SER A 83 19.52 -2.22 -0.31
N ASN A 84 20.26 -2.86 0.60
CA ASN A 84 20.84 -4.18 0.38
C ASN A 84 19.80 -5.29 0.56
N ASP A 85 18.97 -5.22 1.61
CA ASP A 85 17.96 -6.23 1.91
C ASP A 85 16.88 -6.31 0.81
N MET A 86 16.54 -5.19 0.17
CA MET A 86 15.57 -5.13 -0.93
C MET A 86 15.97 -5.98 -2.14
N LEU A 87 17.25 -6.37 -2.29
CA LEU A 87 17.68 -7.29 -3.35
C LEU A 87 17.39 -8.75 -3.04
N LEU A 88 17.19 -9.09 -1.77
CA LEU A 88 17.04 -10.46 -1.29
C LEU A 88 15.56 -10.75 -0.96
N ASP A 89 14.93 -9.84 -0.23
CA ASP A 89 13.64 -10.05 0.40
C ASP A 89 12.63 -8.96 0.00
N LYS A 90 11.34 -9.28 0.18
CA LYS A 90 10.27 -8.30 -0.01
C LYS A 90 10.16 -7.42 1.23
N VAL A 91 11.09 -6.48 1.38
CA VAL A 91 11.14 -5.60 2.56
C VAL A 91 9.83 -4.82 2.78
N SER A 92 9.09 -4.52 1.71
CA SER A 92 7.75 -3.92 1.80
C SER A 92 6.66 -4.79 2.46
N GLU A 93 6.94 -6.06 2.73
CA GLU A 93 6.05 -7.01 3.42
C GLU A 93 6.63 -7.45 4.77
N GLU A 94 7.95 -7.33 4.95
CA GLU A 94 8.68 -7.89 6.10
C GLU A 94 9.23 -6.82 7.06
N TYR A 95 9.26 -5.55 6.67
CA TYR A 95 9.79 -4.50 7.53
C TYR A 95 8.96 -4.34 8.83
N PRO A 96 9.59 -4.17 10.00
CA PRO A 96 8.85 -4.11 11.27
C PRO A 96 7.88 -2.92 11.38
N GLU A 97 8.23 -1.78 10.78
CA GLU A 97 7.37 -0.59 10.73
C GLU A 97 6.42 -0.70 9.53
N ILE A 98 5.23 -1.26 9.78
CA ILE A 98 4.24 -1.55 8.72
C ILE A 98 3.72 -0.32 7.99
N ASP A 99 3.83 0.86 8.60
CA ASP A 99 3.44 2.13 8.00
C ASP A 99 4.43 2.61 6.92
N LEU A 100 5.64 2.03 6.86
CA LEU A 100 6.59 2.24 5.77
C LEU A 100 6.34 1.32 4.56
N HIS A 101 5.48 0.30 4.71
CA HIS A 101 5.28 -0.72 3.67
C HIS A 101 4.80 -0.13 2.35
N TYR A 102 3.95 0.91 2.39
CA TYR A 102 3.46 1.58 1.19
C TYR A 102 4.58 2.25 0.39
N ASP A 103 5.45 3.02 1.04
CA ASP A 103 6.58 3.67 0.38
C ASP A 103 7.60 2.64 -0.13
N LEU A 104 7.92 1.64 0.70
CA LEU A 104 8.85 0.56 0.34
C LEU A 104 8.33 -0.23 -0.87
N PHE A 105 7.02 -0.49 -0.96
CA PHE A 105 6.40 -1.15 -2.10
C PHE A 105 6.58 -0.34 -3.38
N ASN A 106 6.28 0.96 -3.35
CA ASN A 106 6.36 1.81 -4.54
C ASN A 106 7.80 2.02 -5.01
N ILE A 107 8.76 2.09 -4.09
CA ILE A 107 10.19 2.12 -4.41
C ILE A 107 10.63 0.78 -5.01
N ASN A 108 10.25 -0.34 -4.39
CA ASN A 108 10.56 -1.68 -4.89
C ASN A 108 10.03 -1.89 -6.32
N GLN A 109 8.79 -1.47 -6.61
CA GLN A 109 8.21 -1.62 -7.95
C GLN A 109 8.91 -0.77 -9.02
N LEU A 110 9.37 0.44 -8.67
CA LEU A 110 10.17 1.26 -9.58
C LEU A 110 11.50 0.56 -9.91
N LEU A 111 12.20 0.06 -8.88
CA LEU A 111 13.46 -0.67 -9.03
C LEU A 111 13.30 -2.02 -9.76
N TYR A 112 12.24 -2.77 -9.45
CA TYR A 112 11.88 -4.01 -10.12
C TYR A 112 11.77 -3.80 -11.63
N LYS A 113 11.04 -2.76 -12.05
CA LYS A 113 10.85 -2.40 -13.46
C LYS A 113 12.14 -1.90 -14.10
N ALA A 114 12.89 -1.02 -13.44
CA ALA A 114 14.14 -0.47 -13.98
C ALA A 114 15.19 -1.58 -14.23
N TYR A 115 15.35 -2.51 -13.30
CA TYR A 115 16.35 -3.58 -13.39
C TYR A 115 15.82 -4.91 -13.95
N ASN A 116 14.67 -4.91 -14.63
CA ASN A 116 14.08 -6.10 -15.25
C ASN A 116 13.98 -7.31 -14.30
N GLY A 117 13.55 -7.08 -13.07
CA GLY A 117 13.28 -8.13 -12.09
C GLY A 117 14.47 -8.57 -11.22
N LYS A 118 15.51 -7.74 -11.10
CA LYS A 118 16.61 -7.98 -10.14
C LYS A 118 16.16 -7.88 -8.68
N PHE A 119 15.16 -7.04 -8.40
CA PHE A 119 14.49 -6.96 -7.09
C PHE A 119 13.36 -8.00 -7.03
N PRO A 120 12.93 -8.46 -5.84
CA PRO A 120 11.72 -9.27 -5.70
C PRO A 120 10.49 -8.50 -6.22
N ASN A 121 9.55 -9.20 -6.85
CA ASN A 121 8.28 -8.61 -7.31
C ASN A 121 7.26 -8.59 -6.16
N ALA A 122 7.25 -7.52 -5.35
CA ALA A 122 6.17 -7.29 -4.38
C ALA A 122 4.89 -6.86 -5.12
N LYS A 123 3.72 -7.33 -4.70
CA LYS A 123 2.45 -7.01 -5.38
C LYS A 123 1.44 -6.41 -4.42
N ALA A 124 0.51 -5.65 -4.97
CA ALA A 124 -0.62 -5.09 -4.24
C ALA A 124 -1.93 -5.70 -4.72
N THR A 125 -2.94 -5.70 -3.85
CA THR A 125 -4.29 -6.11 -4.15
C THR A 125 -5.20 -4.89 -4.14
N LYS A 126 -5.92 -4.70 -5.25
CA LYS A 126 -7.02 -3.75 -5.37
C LYS A 126 -8.34 -4.50 -5.20
N VAL A 127 -9.17 -4.07 -4.25
CA VAL A 127 -10.52 -4.62 -4.06
C VAL A 127 -11.54 -3.51 -4.30
N GLU A 128 -12.46 -3.76 -5.23
CA GLU A 128 -13.62 -2.92 -5.52
C GLU A 128 -14.83 -3.55 -4.83
N PHE A 129 -15.55 -2.78 -4.02
CA PHE A 129 -16.65 -3.29 -3.21
C PHE A 129 -17.72 -2.24 -2.96
N THR A 130 -18.95 -2.70 -2.68
CA THR A 130 -19.99 -1.88 -2.07
C THR A 130 -20.05 -2.12 -0.58
N MET A 131 -20.24 -1.07 0.21
CA MET A 131 -20.44 -1.15 1.66
C MET A 131 -21.59 -0.23 2.04
N ILE A 132 -22.69 -0.84 2.50
CA ILE A 132 -23.92 -0.12 2.84
C ILE A 132 -24.20 -0.34 4.33
N PRO A 133 -24.20 0.71 5.17
CA PRO A 133 -24.55 0.57 6.57
C PRO A 133 -26.03 0.20 6.72
N GLU A 134 -26.37 -0.61 7.73
CA GLU A 134 -27.77 -0.89 8.08
C GLU A 134 -28.43 0.26 8.85
N ASP A 135 -27.63 1.17 9.40
CA ASP A 135 -28.05 2.33 10.17
C ASP A 135 -27.55 3.61 9.47
N ASP A 136 -28.43 4.57 9.24
CA ASP A 136 -28.13 5.83 8.54
C ASP A 136 -27.19 6.76 9.33
N ALA A 137 -26.86 6.42 10.59
CA ALA A 137 -25.96 7.22 11.44
C ALA A 137 -24.48 7.18 11.04
N VAL A 138 -24.07 6.34 10.08
CA VAL A 138 -22.67 6.21 9.65
C VAL A 138 -22.35 7.27 8.58
N ASN A 139 -21.67 8.35 8.98
CA ASN A 139 -21.35 9.47 8.08
C ASN A 139 -20.11 9.21 7.21
N GLU A 140 -19.14 8.45 7.71
CA GLU A 140 -17.87 8.18 7.04
C GLU A 140 -17.45 6.72 7.22
N ILE A 141 -16.86 6.14 6.17
CA ILE A 141 -16.30 4.79 6.19
C ILE A 141 -14.79 4.89 6.31
N THR A 142 -14.25 4.45 7.44
CA THR A 142 -12.80 4.47 7.72
C THR A 142 -12.14 3.13 7.36
N LYS A 143 -10.80 3.11 7.28
CA LYS A 143 -10.03 1.87 7.04
C LYS A 143 -10.26 0.83 8.14
N GLU A 144 -10.34 1.27 9.40
CA GLU A 144 -10.68 0.41 10.54
C GLU A 144 -12.07 -0.23 10.35
N MET A 145 -13.08 0.56 9.99
CA MET A 145 -14.43 0.03 9.75
C MET A 145 -14.43 -1.03 8.66
N VAL A 146 -13.70 -0.79 7.56
CA VAL A 146 -13.55 -1.74 6.44
C VAL A 146 -12.91 -3.04 6.92
N LEU A 147 -11.76 -2.99 7.61
CA LEU A 147 -11.07 -4.20 8.07
C LEU A 147 -11.89 -5.00 9.09
N LYS A 148 -12.50 -4.33 10.08
CA LYS A 148 -13.40 -4.98 11.05
C LYS A 148 -14.56 -5.67 10.33
N ALA A 149 -15.22 -4.98 9.40
CA ALA A 149 -16.33 -5.54 8.65
C ALA A 149 -15.92 -6.71 7.73
N PHE A 150 -14.69 -6.73 7.22
CA PHE A 150 -14.15 -7.79 6.37
C PHE A 150 -13.72 -9.04 7.16
N SER A 151 -13.70 -9.01 8.49
CA SER A 151 -13.24 -10.13 9.33
C SER A 151 -13.89 -11.48 8.98
N ASN A 152 -15.17 -11.50 8.64
CA ASN A 152 -15.87 -12.75 8.27
C ASN A 152 -15.67 -13.17 6.81
N ALA A 153 -15.18 -12.28 5.96
CA ALA A 153 -15.00 -12.52 4.53
C ALA A 153 -13.58 -12.97 4.16
N ILE A 154 -12.62 -12.85 5.08
CA ILE A 154 -11.25 -13.31 4.88
C ILE A 154 -11.02 -14.71 5.47
N SER A 155 -10.15 -15.48 4.83
CA SER A 155 -9.81 -16.85 5.25
C SER A 155 -9.32 -16.90 6.71
N GLY A 156 -9.61 -18.00 7.42
CA GLY A 156 -9.17 -18.16 8.82
C GLY A 156 -7.65 -18.19 9.01
N SER A 157 -6.89 -18.46 7.94
CA SER A 157 -5.42 -18.46 7.94
C SER A 157 -4.78 -17.13 7.53
N ASN A 158 -5.59 -16.12 7.16
CA ASN A 158 -5.10 -14.82 6.72
C ASN A 158 -4.24 -14.13 7.80
N VAL A 159 -3.22 -13.40 7.36
CA VAL A 159 -2.24 -12.78 8.27
C VAL A 159 -2.86 -11.73 9.19
N MET A 160 -3.83 -10.95 8.72
CA MET A 160 -4.49 -9.93 9.54
C MET A 160 -5.21 -10.56 10.71
N LYS A 161 -5.85 -11.73 10.54
CA LYS A 161 -6.44 -12.47 11.67
C LYS A 161 -5.36 -12.93 12.65
N ARG A 162 -4.27 -13.51 12.15
CA ARG A 162 -3.18 -14.01 13.02
C ARG A 162 -2.56 -12.91 13.88
N LEU A 163 -2.48 -11.68 13.37
CA LEU A 163 -1.84 -10.55 14.05
C LEU A 163 -2.83 -9.67 14.83
N PHE A 164 -4.07 -9.52 14.34
CA PHE A 164 -5.00 -8.49 14.78
C PHE A 164 -6.43 -8.99 15.04
N GLU A 165 -6.67 -10.30 15.18
CA GLU A 165 -8.02 -10.86 15.39
C GLU A 165 -8.80 -10.17 16.52
N GLU A 166 -8.15 -9.90 17.65
CA GLU A 166 -8.78 -9.20 18.78
C GLU A 166 -9.25 -7.80 18.38
N LYS A 167 -8.38 -7.02 17.73
CA LYS A 167 -8.72 -5.68 17.22
C LYS A 167 -9.79 -5.73 16.13
N MET A 168 -9.81 -6.76 15.28
CA MET A 168 -10.80 -6.89 14.20
C MET A 168 -12.20 -7.28 14.69
N THR A 169 -12.32 -7.89 15.86
CA THR A 169 -13.58 -8.51 16.34
C THR A 169 -14.15 -7.88 17.60
N THR A 170 -13.43 -6.94 18.21
CA THR A 170 -13.83 -6.22 19.43
C THR A 170 -13.93 -4.71 19.17
N ASP A 171 -14.29 -3.96 20.20
CA ASP A 171 -14.33 -2.49 20.22
C ASP A 171 -12.96 -1.83 20.45
N LEU A 172 -11.87 -2.61 20.54
CA LEU A 172 -10.52 -2.07 20.61
C LEU A 172 -10.18 -1.27 19.34
N ALA A 173 -9.54 -0.12 19.51
CA ALA A 173 -9.04 0.70 18.40
C ALA A 173 -8.07 -0.11 17.52
N PHE A 174 -8.16 0.11 16.19
CA PHE A 174 -7.34 -0.59 15.22
C PHE A 174 -6.51 0.40 14.39
N ASP A 175 -5.64 1.14 15.07
CA ASP A 175 -4.76 2.16 14.48
C ASP A 175 -3.92 1.62 13.31
N GLU A 176 -3.48 0.35 13.37
CA GLU A 176 -2.71 -0.29 12.29
C GLU A 176 -3.49 -0.42 10.98
N ALA A 177 -4.82 -0.26 10.99
CA ALA A 177 -5.63 -0.24 9.79
C ALA A 177 -5.16 0.83 8.79
N GLU A 178 -4.61 1.95 9.28
CA GLU A 178 -4.04 3.01 8.45
C GLU A 178 -2.82 2.56 7.64
N ALA A 179 -2.04 1.63 8.18
CA ALA A 179 -0.87 1.05 7.53
C ALA A 179 -1.20 -0.21 6.71
N VAL A 180 -2.22 -0.97 7.11
CA VAL A 180 -2.66 -2.19 6.41
C VAL A 180 -3.42 -1.82 5.12
N ILE A 181 -4.39 -0.90 5.17
CA ILE A 181 -5.02 -0.36 3.96
C ILE A 181 -4.24 0.88 3.54
N TRP A 182 -3.51 0.79 2.43
CA TRP A 182 -2.71 1.91 1.93
C TRP A 182 -3.59 3.02 1.37
N GLU A 183 -4.59 2.66 0.57
CA GLU A 183 -5.56 3.61 0.03
C GLU A 183 -6.98 3.10 0.24
N LEU A 184 -7.87 4.01 0.63
CA LEU A 184 -9.31 3.79 0.67
C LEU A 184 -9.99 4.95 -0.05
N ASN A 185 -10.45 4.68 -1.27
CA ASN A 185 -11.02 5.68 -2.16
C ASN A 185 -12.52 5.48 -2.29
N LYS A 186 -13.30 6.53 -1.99
CA LYS A 186 -14.75 6.55 -2.19
C LYS A 186 -15.05 6.91 -3.65
N THR A 187 -15.70 5.99 -4.38
CA THR A 187 -16.10 6.20 -5.78
C THR A 187 -17.48 6.87 -5.87
N ASP A 188 -18.41 6.47 -4.98
CA ASP A 188 -19.68 7.14 -4.74
C ASP A 188 -20.15 6.89 -3.30
N GLU A 189 -21.41 7.16 -2.96
CA GLU A 189 -21.96 7.00 -1.61
C GLU A 189 -21.75 5.60 -1.01
N THR A 190 -21.74 4.56 -1.83
CA THR A 190 -21.72 3.16 -1.39
C THR A 190 -20.59 2.33 -1.99
N ASN A 191 -19.96 2.80 -3.08
CA ASN A 191 -18.89 2.09 -3.79
C ASN A 191 -17.52 2.62 -3.36
N PHE A 192 -16.63 1.69 -3.04
CA PHE A 192 -15.29 1.94 -2.54
C PHE A 192 -14.26 1.10 -3.29
N THR A 193 -13.03 1.60 -3.31
CA THR A 193 -11.84 0.87 -3.70
C THR A 193 -10.86 0.90 -2.55
N LEU A 194 -10.35 -0.26 -2.12
CA LEU A 194 -9.18 -0.33 -1.24
C LEU A 194 -7.98 -0.87 -2.00
N ILE A 195 -6.79 -0.40 -1.64
CA ILE A 195 -5.51 -0.94 -2.07
C ILE A 195 -4.69 -1.34 -0.83
N THR A 196 -4.12 -2.53 -0.85
CA THR A 196 -3.25 -3.08 0.21
C THR A 196 -2.19 -3.98 -0.39
N SER A 197 -1.21 -4.42 0.41
CA SER A 197 -0.23 -5.43 -0.01
C SER A 197 -0.90 -6.78 -0.26
N GLU A 198 -0.41 -7.54 -1.26
CA GLU A 198 -0.79 -8.94 -1.46
C GLU A 198 -0.46 -9.81 -0.23
N TYR A 199 0.52 -9.39 0.59
CA TYR A 199 0.83 -10.00 1.88
C TYR A 199 -0.35 -9.91 2.87
N TRP A 200 -1.00 -8.75 2.95
CA TRP A 200 -2.09 -8.50 3.88
C TRP A 200 -3.39 -9.17 3.42
N LEU A 201 -3.69 -9.04 2.13
CA LEU A 201 -4.90 -9.59 1.53
C LEU A 201 -4.64 -9.92 0.06
N ASN A 202 -4.49 -11.21 -0.25
CA ASN A 202 -4.52 -11.67 -1.65
C ASN A 202 -5.94 -12.06 -2.08
N LYS A 203 -6.12 -12.32 -3.37
CA LYS A 203 -7.43 -12.63 -3.95
C LYS A 203 -8.03 -13.92 -3.39
N GLU A 204 -7.21 -14.93 -3.15
CA GLU A 204 -7.62 -16.23 -2.65
C GLU A 204 -8.07 -16.19 -1.19
N GLU A 205 -7.65 -15.16 -0.44
CA GLU A 205 -8.05 -14.97 0.95
C GLU A 205 -9.46 -14.42 1.11
N LEU A 206 -10.04 -13.78 0.09
CA LEU A 206 -11.44 -13.38 0.09
C LEU A 206 -12.35 -14.58 -0.23
N VAL A 207 -12.93 -15.15 0.82
CA VAL A 207 -13.74 -16.39 0.73
C VAL A 207 -15.23 -16.12 0.50
N LEU A 208 -15.69 -14.88 0.68
CA LEU A 208 -17.07 -14.45 0.44
C LEU A 208 -17.11 -13.25 -0.50
N SER A 209 -18.04 -13.29 -1.46
CA SER A 209 -18.32 -12.16 -2.37
C SER A 209 -19.48 -11.29 -1.89
N GLU A 210 -20.39 -11.83 -1.08
CA GLU A 210 -21.49 -11.11 -0.44
C GLU A 210 -21.59 -11.57 1.01
N PHE A 211 -21.62 -10.62 1.96
CA PHE A 211 -21.63 -10.91 3.39
C PHE A 211 -22.12 -9.74 4.24
N GLU A 212 -22.56 -10.06 5.45
CA GLU A 212 -22.79 -9.09 6.52
C GLU A 212 -21.49 -8.89 7.32
N GLY A 213 -21.02 -7.66 7.36
CA GLY A 213 -19.87 -7.22 8.16
C GLY A 213 -20.31 -6.58 9.46
N THR A 214 -19.57 -6.81 10.54
CA THR A 214 -19.78 -6.15 11.83
C THR A 214 -18.57 -5.29 12.17
N CYS A 215 -18.82 -4.07 12.65
CA CYS A 215 -17.79 -3.19 13.18
C CYS A 215 -18.19 -2.74 14.59
N LEU A 216 -17.32 -2.97 15.56
CA LEU A 216 -17.45 -2.48 16.92
C LEU A 216 -16.41 -1.36 17.08
N LEU A 217 -16.84 -0.15 17.40
CA LEU A 217 -15.96 0.98 17.70
C LEU A 217 -16.08 1.33 19.17
N SER A 218 -15.00 1.86 19.75
CA SER A 218 -15.00 2.32 21.13
C SER A 218 -15.93 3.51 21.32
N GLU A 219 -16.48 3.69 22.54
CA GLU A 219 -17.42 4.78 22.82
C GLU A 219 -16.80 6.19 22.69
N GLU A 220 -15.46 6.31 22.66
CA GLU A 220 -14.75 7.59 22.53
C GLU A 220 -14.73 8.16 21.10
N GLU A 221 -14.96 7.34 20.07
CA GLU A 221 -14.97 7.78 18.66
C GLU A 221 -16.35 8.27 18.16
N ASN A 222 -17.39 8.18 19.00
CA ASN A 222 -18.76 8.59 18.66
C ASN A 222 -19.13 10.02 19.14
N GLN A 223 -18.15 10.87 19.45
CA GLN A 223 -18.34 12.30 19.81
C GLN A 223 -17.66 13.24 18.83
#